data_AF-A0A3D9DSJ3-F1
#
_entry.id   AF-A0A3D9DSJ3-F1
#
_cell.length_a   1.000
_cell.length_b   1.000
_cell.length_c   1.000
_cell.angle_alpha   90.00
_cell.angle_beta   90.00
_cell.angle_gamma   90.00
#
_symmetry.space_group_name_H-M   'P 1'
#
loop_
_entity.id
_entity.type
_entity.pdbx_description
1 polymer ?
#
loop_
_entity_poly.entity_id
_entity_poly.type
_entity_poly.pdbx_seq_one_letter_code
_entity_poly.pdbx_strand_id
1 'polypeptide(L)'
;MNRNTQNAMIRIDLTLKAQRIGLCPNRRDVMVMMEQPLINEVAMLYETAGISHPVLDDLHWTERLDAFMEQAYQELEKAPNGSRSFDFDIAAPHRTGALLLPLHVGVHVEIEHHFGKQALVFSLSGRDRLAA
;
A
#
# COMPACT_ATOMS: atom_id res chain seq x y z
N MET A 1 7.17 -34.78 6.86
CA MET A 1 7.03 -33.80 5.77
C MET A 1 6.95 -32.41 6.39
N ASN A 2 7.98 -31.58 6.18
CA ASN A 2 8.10 -30.24 6.75
C ASN A 2 7.02 -29.31 6.16
N ARG A 3 6.16 -28.77 7.03
CA ARG A 3 5.15 -27.73 6.73
C ARG A 3 5.76 -26.32 6.62
N ASN A 4 6.96 -26.18 6.05
CA ASN A 4 7.70 -24.90 5.97
C ASN A 4 7.73 -24.34 4.54
N THR A 5 6.65 -24.51 3.80
CA THR A 5 6.41 -23.76 2.56
C THR A 5 5.23 -22.83 2.78
N GLN A 6 5.26 -22.06 3.87
CA GLN A 6 4.63 -20.74 3.84
C GLN A 6 5.37 -20.00 2.73
N ASN A 7 4.73 -19.76 1.59
CA ASN A 7 5.22 -18.82 0.60
C ASN A 7 5.54 -17.52 1.35
N ALA A 8 6.83 -17.26 1.58
CA ALA A 8 7.26 -16.04 2.24
C ALA A 8 6.79 -14.88 1.36
N MET A 9 5.70 -14.23 1.77
CA MET A 9 5.16 -13.10 1.04
C MET A 9 6.26 -12.04 1.01
N ILE A 10 6.73 -11.70 -0.20
CA ILE A 10 7.79 -10.72 -0.37
C ILE A 10 7.25 -9.38 0.13
N ARG A 11 7.94 -8.80 1.11
CA ARG A 11 7.63 -7.48 1.69
C ARG A 11 8.76 -6.53 1.32
N ILE A 12 8.40 -5.39 0.76
CA ILE A 12 9.33 -4.31 0.42
C ILE A 12 9.31 -3.27 1.53
N ASP A 13 10.48 -2.85 1.97
CA ASP A 13 10.66 -1.81 2.99
C ASP A 13 10.42 -0.41 2.38
N LEU A 14 9.42 0.29 2.91
CA LEU A 14 9.06 1.66 2.55
C LEU A 14 9.34 2.66 3.68
N THR A 15 10.03 2.25 4.74
CA THR A 15 10.23 3.04 5.97
C THR A 15 10.81 4.42 5.68
N LEU A 16 11.81 4.52 4.81
CA LEU A 16 12.42 5.82 4.47
C LEU A 16 11.45 6.75 3.72
N LYS A 17 10.57 6.21 2.88
CA LYS A 17 9.53 6.99 2.19
C LYS A 17 8.46 7.44 3.19
N ALA A 18 7.98 6.51 4.02
CA ALA A 18 7.02 6.78 5.09
C ALA A 18 7.49 7.88 6.06
N GLN A 19 8.75 7.86 6.46
CA GLN A 19 9.34 8.89 7.34
C GLN A 19 9.41 10.26 6.66
N ARG A 20 9.69 10.33 5.36
CA ARG A 20 9.77 11.59 4.61
C ARG A 20 8.41 12.30 4.53
N ILE A 21 7.32 11.54 4.40
CA ILE A 21 5.96 12.08 4.30
C ILE A 21 5.26 12.22 5.66
N GLY A 22 5.91 11.81 6.77
CA GLY A 22 5.33 11.92 8.11
C GLY A 22 4.37 10.80 8.51
N LEU A 23 4.23 9.74 7.70
CA LEU A 23 3.39 8.57 7.99
C LEU A 23 3.83 7.82 9.25
N CYS A 24 5.14 7.77 9.49
CA CYS A 24 5.69 7.16 10.69
C CYS A 24 6.80 8.03 11.29
N PRO A 25 7.02 7.96 12.62
CA PRO A 25 8.06 8.74 13.26
C PRO A 25 9.44 8.29 12.79
N ASN A 26 10.40 9.21 12.74
CA ASN A 26 11.80 8.90 12.46
C ASN A 26 12.48 8.21 13.65
N ARG A 27 12.06 6.98 13.93
CA ARG A 27 12.60 6.11 14.97
C ARG A 27 12.96 4.75 14.39
N ARG A 28 13.96 4.09 14.97
CA ARG A 28 14.52 2.82 14.47
C ARG A 28 13.68 1.60 14.81
N ASP A 29 12.72 1.75 15.73
CA ASP A 29 11.80 0.73 16.22
C ASP A 29 10.52 0.63 15.38
N VAL A 30 10.31 1.54 14.42
CA VAL A 30 9.17 1.52 13.51
C VAL A 30 9.64 1.21 12.10
N MET A 31 8.94 0.28 11.45
CA MET A 31 9.11 -0.06 10.05
C MET A 31 7.81 0.11 9.30
N VAL A 32 7.89 0.41 8.01
CA VAL A 32 6.74 0.39 7.12
C VAL A 32 7.06 -0.53 5.97
N MET A 33 6.21 -1.53 5.76
CA MET A 33 6.40 -2.57 4.76
C MET A 33 5.16 -2.69 3.90
N MET A 34 5.36 -3.12 2.66
CA MET A 34 4.27 -3.34 1.72
C MET A 34 4.48 -4.67 1.01
N GLU A 35 3.42 -5.47 0.92
CA GLU A 35 3.48 -6.75 0.24
C GLU A 35 3.59 -6.55 -1.28
N GLN A 36 4.46 -7.34 -1.92
CA GLN A 36 4.71 -7.29 -3.36
C GLN A 36 3.42 -7.30 -4.19
N PRO A 37 2.38 -8.06 -3.83
CA PRO A 37 1.17 -8.08 -4.66
C PRO A 37 0.36 -6.80 -4.58
N LEU A 38 0.37 -6.11 -3.44
CA LEU A 38 -0.20 -4.76 -3.38
C LEU A 38 0.62 -3.78 -4.24
N ILE A 39 1.95 -3.93 -4.25
CA ILE A 39 2.82 -3.10 -5.10
C ILE A 39 2.49 -3.30 -6.58
N ASN A 40 2.23 -4.53 -7.01
CA ASN A 40 1.84 -4.83 -8.37
C ASN A 40 0.49 -4.18 -8.73
N GLU A 41 -0.49 -4.27 -7.85
CA GLU A 41 -1.81 -3.65 -8.07
C GLU A 41 -1.70 -2.12 -8.12
N VAL A 42 -0.93 -1.50 -7.22
CA VAL A 42 -0.67 -0.05 -7.23
C VAL A 42 0.07 0.36 -8.50
N ALA A 43 1.10 -0.38 -8.91
CA ALA A 43 1.83 -0.09 -10.13
C ALA A 43 0.91 -0.11 -11.36
N MET A 44 0.08 -1.15 -11.48
CA MET A 44 -0.90 -1.33 -12.57
C MET A 44 -2.02 -0.27 -12.53
N LEU A 45 -2.51 0.07 -11.34
CA LEU A 45 -3.55 1.07 -11.12
C LEU A 45 -3.15 2.42 -11.73
N TYR A 46 -1.92 2.87 -11.46
CA TYR A 46 -1.39 4.12 -11.99
C TYR A 46 -0.90 4.00 -13.44
N GLU A 47 -0.47 2.83 -13.91
CA GLU A 47 -0.15 2.57 -15.32
C GLU A 47 -1.39 2.75 -16.21
N THR A 48 -2.52 2.21 -15.75
CA THR A 48 -3.81 2.31 -16.45
C THR A 48 -4.37 3.73 -16.42
N ALA A 49 -4.01 4.52 -15.41
CA ALA A 49 -4.24 5.97 -15.36
C ALA A 49 -3.33 6.76 -16.32
N GLY A 50 -2.07 6.36 -16.49
CA GLY A 50 -1.07 6.94 -17.40
C GLY A 50 -1.53 6.99 -18.86
N ILE A 51 -2.18 5.92 -19.34
CA ILE A 51 -2.74 5.83 -20.70
C ILE A 51 -3.78 6.95 -20.97
N SER A 52 -4.40 7.48 -19.92
CA SER A 52 -5.44 8.52 -19.99
C SER A 52 -4.92 9.95 -19.77
N HIS A 53 -3.78 10.09 -19.10
CA HIS A 53 -3.16 11.37 -18.73
C HIS A 53 -1.66 11.33 -19.02
N PRO A 54 -1.16 12.05 -20.05
CA PRO A 54 0.25 12.02 -20.44
C PRO A 54 1.22 12.38 -19.32
N VAL A 55 0.77 13.20 -18.35
CA VAL A 55 1.54 13.58 -17.16
C VAL A 55 1.79 12.40 -16.21
N LEU A 56 0.94 11.37 -16.24
CA LEU A 56 1.06 10.16 -15.42
C LEU A 56 1.82 9.01 -16.11
N ASP A 57 2.01 9.10 -17.44
CA ASP A 57 2.73 8.10 -18.24
C ASP A 57 4.24 8.13 -17.97
N ASP A 58 4.77 9.33 -17.70
CA ASP A 58 6.18 9.54 -17.34
C ASP A 58 6.50 9.28 -15.85
N LEU A 59 5.49 8.98 -15.00
CA LEU A 59 5.76 8.72 -13.58
C LEU A 59 6.51 7.40 -13.40
N HIS A 60 7.73 7.51 -12.88
CA HIS A 60 8.52 6.34 -12.50
C HIS A 60 7.78 5.56 -11.41
N TRP A 61 7.91 4.23 -11.38
CA TRP A 61 7.17 3.36 -10.43
C TRP A 61 7.32 3.79 -8.96
N THR A 62 8.42 4.46 -8.61
CA THR A 62 8.68 5.01 -7.29
C THR A 62 7.79 6.20 -6.92
N GLU A 63 7.40 7.02 -7.89
CA GLU A 63 6.53 8.19 -7.69
C GLU A 63 5.06 7.75 -7.52
N ARG A 64 4.66 6.67 -8.20
CA ARG A 64 3.35 6.01 -8.00
C ARG A 64 3.21 5.49 -6.56
N LEU A 65 4.29 4.94 -6.01
CA LEU A 65 4.34 4.56 -4.60
C LEU A 65 4.30 5.78 -3.67
N ASP A 66 4.90 6.91 -4.06
CA ASP A 66 4.80 8.14 -3.25
C ASP A 66 3.35 8.64 -3.20
N ALA A 67 2.63 8.64 -4.33
CA ALA A 67 1.20 8.98 -4.37
C ALA A 67 0.34 8.03 -3.53
N PHE A 68 0.61 6.71 -3.59
CA PHE A 68 -0.01 5.73 -2.69
C PHE A 68 0.23 6.09 -1.21
N MET A 69 1.46 6.42 -0.84
CA MET A 69 1.84 6.71 0.54
C MET A 69 1.18 7.98 1.06
N GLU A 70 1.03 9.01 0.23
CA GLU A 70 0.30 10.24 0.57
C GLU A 70 -1.19 9.97 0.80
N GLN A 71 -1.82 9.17 -0.05
CA GLN A 71 -3.23 8.81 0.15
C GLN A 71 -3.42 7.90 1.37
N ALA A 72 -2.54 6.93 1.58
CA ALA A 72 -2.56 6.06 2.75
C ALA A 72 -2.42 6.85 4.06
N TYR A 73 -1.61 7.91 4.08
CA TYR A 73 -1.53 8.83 5.22
C TYR A 73 -2.89 9.46 5.54
N GLN A 74 -3.57 10.01 4.53
CA GLN A 74 -4.87 10.65 4.70
C GLN A 74 -5.97 9.67 5.16
N GLU A 75 -5.94 8.43 4.67
CA GLU A 75 -6.91 7.41 5.10
C GLU A 75 -6.62 6.91 6.52
N LEU A 76 -5.34 6.79 6.91
CA LEU A 76 -4.96 6.41 8.28
C LEU A 76 -5.34 7.45 9.33
N GLU A 77 -5.41 8.74 8.99
CA GLU A 77 -5.94 9.77 9.89
C GLU A 77 -7.42 9.54 10.24
N LYS A 78 -8.15 8.80 9.42
CA LYS A 78 -9.56 8.44 9.66
C LYS A 78 -9.70 7.14 10.46
N ALA A 79 -8.61 6.42 10.71
CA ALA A 79 -8.65 5.16 11.42
C ALA A 79 -9.11 5.37 12.88
N PRO A 80 -9.96 4.49 13.45
CA PRO A 80 -10.38 4.62 14.84
C PRO A 80 -9.19 4.50 15.78
N ASN A 81 -9.13 5.35 16.80
CA ASN A 81 -8.05 5.33 17.80
C ASN A 81 -7.87 3.95 18.42
N GLY A 82 -6.62 3.47 18.46
CA GLY A 82 -6.27 2.16 19.02
C GLY A 82 -6.53 0.97 18.10
N SER A 83 -6.95 1.19 16.85
CA SER A 83 -7.09 0.13 15.86
C SER A 83 -5.72 -0.45 15.50
N ARG A 84 -5.58 -1.78 15.62
CA ARG A 84 -4.39 -2.50 15.18
C ARG A 84 -4.38 -2.73 13.67
N SER A 85 -5.55 -2.78 13.04
CA SER A 85 -5.71 -2.97 11.61
C SER A 85 -6.81 -2.06 11.06
N PHE A 86 -6.72 -1.71 9.79
CA PHE A 86 -7.68 -0.84 9.11
C PHE A 86 -7.75 -1.21 7.63
N ASP A 87 -8.96 -1.22 7.07
CA ASP A 87 -9.19 -1.42 5.63
C ASP A 87 -9.62 -0.10 5.01
N PHE A 88 -9.06 0.23 3.85
CA PHE A 88 -9.43 1.42 3.09
C PHE A 88 -9.18 1.22 1.60
N ASP A 89 -9.78 2.07 0.77
CA ASP A 89 -9.57 2.03 -0.68
C ASP A 89 -8.67 3.17 -1.12
N ILE A 90 -7.73 2.88 -2.00
CA ILE A 90 -6.92 3.88 -2.71
C ILE A 90 -7.45 4.01 -4.12
N ALA A 91 -7.51 5.25 -4.62
CA ALA A 91 -8.09 5.56 -5.90
C ALA A 91 -7.05 6.23 -6.81
N ALA A 92 -6.88 5.74 -8.03
CA ALA A 92 -6.18 6.50 -9.06
C ALA A 92 -7.18 7.12 -10.04
N PRO A 93 -6.94 8.36 -10.50
CA PRO A 93 -7.77 8.97 -11.52
C PRO A 93 -7.65 8.16 -12.82
N HIS A 94 -8.75 7.57 -13.29
CA HIS A 94 -8.79 6.84 -14.55
C HIS A 94 -9.89 7.39 -15.46
N ARG A 95 -9.59 7.48 -16.76
CA ARG A 95 -10.53 7.95 -17.77
C ARG A 95 -10.88 6.78 -18.69
N THR A 96 -12.09 6.25 -18.56
CA THR A 96 -12.62 5.25 -19.48
C THR A 96 -13.55 5.96 -20.46
N GLY A 97 -13.02 6.37 -21.61
CA GLY A 97 -13.79 7.10 -22.64
C GLY A 97 -14.19 8.52 -22.20
N ALA A 98 -15.50 8.81 -22.13
CA ALA A 98 -16.02 10.13 -21.75
C ALA A 98 -16.22 10.31 -20.23
N LEU A 99 -16.06 9.25 -19.44
CA LEU A 99 -16.28 9.25 -17.99
C LEU A 99 -14.95 9.12 -17.24
N LEU A 100 -14.78 9.97 -16.21
CA LEU A 100 -13.72 9.86 -15.22
C LEU A 100 -14.24 8.97 -14.09
N LEU A 101 -13.97 7.67 -14.17
CA LEU A 101 -14.31 6.73 -13.10
C LEU A 101 -13.02 6.32 -12.39
N PRO A 102 -12.86 6.61 -11.09
CA PRO A 102 -11.66 6.22 -10.37
C PRO A 102 -11.56 4.69 -10.31
N LEU A 103 -10.39 4.16 -10.65
CA LEU A 103 -10.06 2.77 -10.35
C LEU A 103 -9.64 2.70 -8.89
N HIS A 104 -10.07 1.64 -8.19
CA HIS A 104 -9.81 1.48 -6.77
C HIS A 104 -9.03 0.19 -6.49
N VAL A 105 -8.14 0.26 -5.52
CA VAL A 105 -7.46 -0.90 -4.94
C VAL A 105 -7.76 -0.90 -3.45
N GLY A 106 -8.32 -2.00 -2.96
CA GLY A 106 -8.57 -2.21 -1.54
C GLY A 106 -7.29 -2.58 -0.82
N VAL A 107 -7.00 -1.85 0.26
CA VAL A 107 -5.79 -1.95 1.05
C VAL A 107 -6.16 -2.36 2.47
N HIS A 108 -5.51 -3.40 2.96
CA HIS A 108 -5.47 -3.75 4.37
C HIS A 108 -4.15 -3.26 4.98
N VAL A 109 -4.23 -2.56 6.10
CA VAL A 109 -3.05 -2.20 6.89
C VAL A 109 -3.14 -2.81 8.27
N GLU A 110 -2.05 -3.44 8.73
CA GLU A 110 -1.95 -4.03 10.06
C GLU A 110 -0.65 -3.61 10.76
N ILE A 111 -0.72 -3.37 12.07
CA ILE A 111 0.45 -3.26 12.94
C ILE A 111 0.87 -4.66 13.40
N GLU A 112 2.02 -5.09 12.91
CA GLU A 112 2.70 -6.34 13.27
C GLU A 112 3.94 -6.09 14.12
N HIS A 113 4.44 -7.12 14.83
CA HIS A 113 5.72 -7.06 15.54
C HIS A 113 6.73 -7.99 14.87
N HIS A 114 7.82 -7.42 14.35
CA HIS A 114 8.89 -8.15 13.64
C HIS A 114 10.24 -7.84 14.24
N PHE A 115 11.00 -8.87 14.62
CA PHE A 115 12.39 -8.72 15.10
C PHE A 115 12.57 -7.62 16.18
N GLY A 116 11.58 -7.47 17.08
CA GLY A 116 11.61 -6.45 18.14
C GLY A 116 11.23 -5.04 17.69
N LYS A 117 10.68 -4.87 16.49
CA LYS A 117 10.20 -3.62 15.92
C LYS A 117 8.69 -3.68 15.65
N GLN A 118 8.03 -2.53 15.74
CA GLN A 118 6.66 -2.37 15.26
C GLN A 118 6.70 -2.13 13.75
N ALA A 119 5.94 -2.90 12.99
CA ALA A 119 5.87 -2.74 11.55
C ALA A 119 4.44 -2.45 11.12
N LEU A 120 4.25 -1.36 10.39
CA LEU A 120 3.02 -1.08 9.68
C LEU A 120 3.09 -1.80 8.33
N VAL A 121 2.24 -2.80 8.12
CA VAL A 121 2.27 -3.66 6.94
C VAL A 121 1.05 -3.38 6.08
N PHE A 122 1.29 -2.98 4.83
CA PHE A 122 0.27 -2.78 3.82
C PHE A 122 0.15 -4.02 2.92
N SER A 123 -1.07 -4.50 2.72
CA SER A 123 -1.40 -5.67 1.90
C SER A 123 -2.73 -5.45 1.15
N LEU A 124 -3.06 -6.34 0.22
CA LEU A 124 -4.35 -6.30 -0.46
C LEU A 124 -5.47 -6.69 0.51
N SER A 125 -6.57 -5.94 0.51
CA SER A 125 -7.72 -6.29 1.32
C SER A 125 -8.33 -7.64 0.91
N GLY A 126 -8.80 -8.41 1.89
CA GLY A 126 -9.48 -9.69 1.65
C GLY A 126 -8.59 -10.88 1.28
N ARG A 127 -7.26 -10.74 1.24
CA ARG A 127 -6.35 -11.85 0.91
C ARG A 127 -6.33 -12.97 1.94
N ASP A 128 -6.56 -12.65 3.21
CA ASP A 128 -6.67 -13.64 4.28
C ASP A 128 -7.97 -14.47 4.23
N ARG A 129 -8.95 -14.11 3.39
CA ARG A 129 -10.18 -14.90 3.24
C ARG A 129 -10.04 -16.10 2.29
N LEU A 130 -8.93 -16.22 1.57
CA LEU A 130 -8.69 -17.35 0.65
C LEU A 130 -7.78 -18.44 1.25
N ALA A 131 -7.28 -18.24 2.48
CA ALA A 131 -6.41 -19.19 3.18
C ALA A 131 -7.08 -19.88 4.39
N ALA A 132 -8.38 -19.66 4.62
CA ALA A 132 -9.17 -20.23 5.70
C ALA A 132 -10.14 -21.32 5.22
#